data_AF-A0A316TGX0-F1
#
_entry.id   AF-A0A316TGX0-F1
#
_cell.length_a   1.000
_cell.length_b   1.000
_cell.length_c   1.000
_cell.angle_alpha   90.00
_cell.angle_beta   90.00
_cell.angle_gamma   90.00
#
_symmetry.space_group_name_H-M   'P 1'
#
loop_
_entity.id
_entity.type
_entity.pdbx_description
1 polymer ?
#
loop_
_entity_poly.entity_id
_entity_poly.type
_entity_poly.pdbx_seq_one_letter_code
_entity_poly.pdbx_strand_id
1 'polypeptide(L)'
;MTASRSVYHLNGLHDLVQFFEQLERDWRGWEGARTWRSLEGHLSIEARHESSRVQLRATLRHLDPSGDLEGWTASVDVSIDPGEQLSAVVQEVRALTAG
;
A
#
# COMPACT_ATOMS: atom_id res chain seq x y z
N MET A 1 -22.10 -10.87 0.11
CA MET A 1 -21.06 -11.67 -0.57
C MET A 1 -19.73 -11.02 -0.21
N THR A 2 -18.83 -11.77 0.41
CA THR A 2 -17.52 -11.26 0.88
C THR A 2 -16.44 -12.09 0.22
N ALA A 3 -15.46 -11.43 -0.40
CA ALA A 3 -14.26 -12.06 -0.94
C ALA A 3 -13.06 -11.65 -0.07
N SER A 4 -12.17 -12.59 0.25
CA SER A 4 -10.96 -12.34 1.03
C SER A 4 -9.74 -12.96 0.36
N ARG A 5 -8.57 -12.38 0.59
CA ARG A 5 -7.29 -12.90 0.11
C ARG A 5 -6.23 -12.69 1.19
N SER A 6 -5.52 -13.77 1.53
CA SER A 6 -4.33 -13.70 2.37
C SER A 6 -3.13 -13.28 1.52
N VAL A 7 -2.30 -12.41 2.07
CA VAL A 7 -1.04 -11.98 1.48
C VAL A 7 0.07 -12.41 2.42
N TYR A 8 1.03 -13.19 1.92
CA TYR A 8 2.10 -13.72 2.74
C TYR A 8 3.39 -12.91 2.54
N HIS A 9 4.10 -12.66 3.64
CA HIS A 9 5.36 -11.93 3.64
C HIS A 9 6.45 -12.76 4.32
N LEU A 10 7.55 -13.00 3.61
CA LEU A 10 8.66 -13.83 4.10
C LEU A 10 9.43 -13.17 5.25
N ASN A 11 9.42 -11.83 5.35
CA ASN A 11 10.07 -11.04 6.40
C ASN A 11 9.08 -10.21 7.23
N GLY A 12 7.80 -10.62 7.27
CA GLY A 12 6.72 -9.78 7.78
C GLY A 12 6.50 -8.53 6.91
N LEU A 13 5.68 -7.60 7.39
CA LEU A 13 5.33 -6.35 6.69
C LEU A 13 6.44 -5.27 6.79
N HIS A 14 7.70 -5.66 7.00
CA HIS A 14 8.81 -4.72 7.24
C HIS A 14 9.14 -3.83 6.03
N ASP A 15 9.11 -4.42 4.83
CA ASP A 15 9.30 -3.71 3.57
C ASP A 15 8.17 -2.70 3.30
N LEU A 16 6.95 -3.04 3.71
CA LEU A 16 5.80 -2.12 3.68
C LEU A 16 6.03 -0.92 4.62
N VAL A 17 6.51 -1.18 5.84
CA VAL A 17 6.84 -0.11 6.80
C VAL A 17 7.92 0.80 6.23
N GLN A 18 9.01 0.24 5.68
CA GLN A 18 10.08 1.03 5.06
C GLN A 18 9.58 1.90 3.91
N PHE A 19 8.64 1.39 3.11
CA PHE A 19 7.99 2.17 2.07
C PHE A 19 7.30 3.41 2.64
N PHE A 20 6.45 3.25 3.66
CA PHE A 20 5.75 4.39 4.28
C PHE A 20 6.70 5.34 5.03
N GLU A 21 7.73 4.84 5.71
CA GLU A 21 8.79 5.67 6.30
C GLU A 21 9.51 6.53 5.25
N GLN A 22 9.71 5.99 4.04
CA GLN A 22 10.33 6.75 2.96
C GLN A 22 9.39 7.85 2.45
N LEU A 23 8.08 7.60 2.37
CA LEU A 23 7.10 8.63 2.04
C LEU A 23 7.10 9.74 3.11
N GLU A 24 7.13 9.36 4.38
CA GLU A 24 7.19 10.31 5.51
C GLU A 24 8.45 11.17 5.46
N ARG A 25 9.62 10.58 5.21
CA ARG A 25 10.88 11.34 5.07
C ARG A 25 10.81 12.37 3.94
N ASP A 26 10.18 11.99 2.83
CA ASP A 26 10.07 12.81 1.62
C ASP A 26 8.74 13.57 1.56
N TRP A 27 8.09 13.84 2.70
CA TRP A 27 6.76 14.45 2.77
C TRP A 27 6.63 15.79 2.03
N ARG A 28 7.75 16.50 1.84
CA ARG A 28 7.80 17.78 1.12
C ARG A 28 7.57 17.63 -0.38
N GLY A 29 7.71 16.41 -0.92
CA GLY A 29 7.50 16.15 -2.34
C GLY A 29 8.42 15.06 -2.89
N TRP A 30 7.93 14.33 -3.87
CA TRP A 30 8.72 13.51 -4.77
C TRP A 30 8.10 13.52 -6.17
N GLU A 31 8.92 13.30 -7.19
CA GLU A 31 8.45 13.20 -8.57
C GLU A 31 7.92 11.81 -8.88
N GLY A 32 6.84 11.76 -9.67
CA GLY A 32 6.24 10.52 -10.15
C GLY A 32 5.58 9.67 -9.07
N ALA A 33 5.38 8.39 -9.41
CA ALA A 33 4.76 7.41 -8.51
C ALA A 33 5.81 6.52 -7.85
N ARG A 34 5.65 6.31 -6.54
CA ARG A 34 6.37 5.27 -5.79
C ARG A 34 5.44 4.10 -5.60
N THR A 35 5.92 2.89 -5.83
CA THR A 35 5.09 1.68 -5.74
C THR A 35 5.76 0.67 -4.85
N TRP A 36 4.97 0.15 -3.90
CA TRP A 36 5.28 -1.07 -3.18
C TRP A 36 4.35 -2.19 -3.64
N ARG A 37 4.86 -3.43 -3.68
CA ARG A 37 4.07 -4.62 -4.01
C ARG A 37 4.47 -5.76 -3.10
N SER A 38 3.49 -6.56 -2.69
CA SER A 38 3.78 -7.84 -2.05
C SER A 38 4.51 -8.77 -3.01
N LEU A 39 5.30 -9.71 -2.47
CA LEU A 39 6.11 -10.66 -3.24
C LEU A 39 5.28 -11.43 -4.28
N GLU A 40 4.09 -11.83 -3.89
CA GLU A 40 3.16 -12.62 -4.70
C GLU A 40 2.35 -11.74 -5.67
N GLY A 41 2.47 -10.41 -5.60
CA GLY A 41 1.81 -9.46 -6.51
C GLY A 41 0.31 -9.23 -6.24
N HIS A 42 -0.24 -9.83 -5.19
CA HIS A 42 -1.65 -9.70 -4.81
C HIS A 42 -2.00 -8.31 -4.26
N LEU A 43 -1.09 -7.68 -3.52
CA LEU A 43 -1.29 -6.33 -2.98
C LEU A 43 -0.26 -5.38 -3.60
N SER A 44 -0.73 -4.23 -4.06
CA SER A 44 0.14 -3.12 -4.46
C SER A 44 -0.35 -1.82 -3.86
N ILE A 45 0.58 -0.98 -3.42
CA ILE A 45 0.31 0.39 -3.00
C ILE A 45 1.10 1.32 -3.89
N GLU A 46 0.41 2.27 -4.52
CA GLU A 46 1.00 3.34 -5.31
C GLU A 46 0.80 4.66 -4.58
N ALA A 47 1.87 5.44 -4.46
CA ALA A 47 1.89 6.73 -3.80
C ALA A 47 2.37 7.83 -4.78
N ARG A 48 1.57 8.89 -4.92
CA ARG A 48 1.93 10.12 -5.64
C ARG A 48 1.88 11.30 -4.70
N HIS A 49 2.81 12.23 -4.86
CA HIS A 49 2.75 13.53 -4.19
C HIS A 49 2.15 14.54 -5.16
N GLU A 50 0.95 15.02 -4.84
CA GLU A 50 0.18 15.94 -5.66
C GLU A 50 0.11 17.28 -4.93
N SER A 51 1.10 18.13 -5.16
CA SER A 51 1.24 19.52 -4.66
C SER A 51 1.11 19.69 -3.14
N SER A 52 -0.08 19.47 -2.57
CA SER A 52 -0.42 19.60 -1.15
C SER A 52 -0.85 18.30 -0.48
N ARG A 53 -1.03 17.20 -1.22
CA ARG A 53 -1.52 15.92 -0.67
C ARG A 53 -0.73 14.74 -1.20
N VAL A 54 -0.73 13.66 -0.44
CA VAL A 54 -0.26 12.35 -0.92
C VAL A 54 -1.48 11.53 -1.31
N GLN A 55 -1.51 11.07 -2.55
CA GLN A 55 -2.52 10.15 -3.05
C GLN A 55 -1.98 8.73 -2.96
N LEU A 56 -2.67 7.88 -2.20
CA LEU A 56 -2.40 6.46 -2.08
C LEU A 56 -3.47 5.67 -2.79
N ARG A 57 -3.07 4.76 -3.67
CA ARG A 57 -3.93 3.74 -4.25
C ARG A 57 -3.48 2.37 -3.77
N ALA A 58 -4.30 1.72 -2.96
CA ALA A 58 -4.09 0.33 -2.60
C ALA A 58 -4.98 -0.56 -3.48
N THR A 59 -4.37 -1.54 -4.13
CA THR A 59 -5.04 -2.49 -5.02
C THR A 59 -4.77 -3.90 -4.52
N LEU A 60 -5.86 -4.62 -4.21
CA LEU A 60 -5.83 -6.03 -3.85
C LEU A 60 -6.45 -6.83 -5.00
N ARG A 61 -5.74 -7.85 -5.48
CA ARG A 61 -6.21 -8.70 -6.58
C ARG A 61 -6.04 -10.17 -6.25
N HIS A 62 -6.99 -10.96 -6.72
CA HIS A 62 -6.83 -12.40 -6.86
C HIS A 62 -6.51 -12.70 -8.32
N LEU A 63 -5.31 -13.20 -8.55
CA LEU A 63 -4.91 -13.73 -9.84
C LEU A 63 -5.13 -15.24 -9.77
N ASP A 64 -6.04 -15.74 -10.58
CA ASP A 64 -6.20 -17.18 -10.78
C ASP A 64 -5.13 -17.65 -11.77
N PRO A 65 -4.18 -18.51 -11.35
CA PRO A 65 -3.13 -19.01 -12.23
C PRO A 65 -3.66 -19.88 -13.39
N SER A 66 -4.90 -20.35 -13.33
CA SER A 66 -5.55 -21.13 -14.40
C SER A 66 -6.08 -20.27 -15.55
N GLY A 67 -6.19 -18.94 -15.37
CA GLY A 67 -6.71 -18.03 -16.39
C GLY A 67 -8.23 -17.98 -16.50
N ASP A 68 -8.95 -18.68 -15.60
CA ASP A 68 -10.41 -18.59 -15.52
C ASP A 68 -10.87 -17.21 -15.01
N LEU A 69 -12.05 -16.80 -15.47
CA LEU A 69 -12.63 -15.45 -15.32
C LEU A 69 -13.04 -15.09 -13.87
N GLU A 70 -12.62 -15.85 -12.85
CA GLU A 70 -12.97 -15.65 -11.43
C GLU A 70 -11.94 -14.80 -10.65
N GLY A 71 -10.92 -14.28 -11.33
CA GLY A 71 -10.04 -13.27 -10.76
C GLY A 71 -10.83 -12.00 -10.40
N TRP A 72 -10.56 -11.43 -9.23
CA TRP A 72 -11.17 -10.18 -8.79
C TRP A 72 -10.10 -9.14 -8.46
N THR A 73 -10.47 -7.87 -8.58
CA THR A 73 -9.64 -6.74 -8.15
C THR A 73 -10.50 -5.77 -7.34
N ALA A 74 -10.01 -5.40 -6.16
CA ALA A 74 -10.54 -4.30 -5.36
C ALA A 74 -9.48 -3.21 -5.28
N SER A 75 -9.90 -1.95 -5.29
CA SER A 75 -9.00 -0.81 -5.10
C SER A 75 -9.64 0.23 -4.21
N VAL A 76 -8.81 0.89 -3.41
CA VAL A 76 -9.18 2.04 -2.59
C VAL A 76 -8.18 3.16 -2.86
N ASP A 77 -8.72 4.35 -3.07
CA ASP A 77 -7.96 5.58 -3.18
C ASP A 77 -8.10 6.35 -1.85
N VAL A 78 -6.97 6.74 -1.27
CA VAL A 78 -6.90 7.47 0.00
C VAL A 78 -6.04 8.71 -0.22
N SER A 79 -6.62 9.87 0.09
CA SER A 79 -5.89 11.14 0.08
C SER A 79 -5.51 11.48 1.51
N ILE A 80 -4.21 11.63 1.77
CA ILE A 80 -3.68 11.98 3.09
C ILE A 80 -2.89 13.28 3.04
N ASP A 81 -2.88 14.00 4.15
CA ASP A 81 -2.04 15.18 4.29
C ASP A 81 -0.57 14.75 4.52
N PRO A 82 0.42 15.34 3.83
CA PRO A 82 1.78 14.81 3.79
C PRO A 82 2.52 14.81 5.13
N GLY A 83 2.04 15.58 6.12
CA GLY A 83 2.64 15.69 7.45
C GLY A 83 2.07 14.70 8.46
N GLU A 84 1.37 15.23 9.47
CA GLU A 84 0.92 14.47 10.64
C GLU A 84 0.06 13.25 10.31
N GLN A 85 -0.78 13.32 9.28
CA GLN A 85 -1.57 12.17 8.83
C GLN A 85 -0.70 11.05 8.25
N LEU A 86 0.33 11.38 7.47
CA LEU A 86 1.26 10.39 6.95
C LEU A 86 2.07 9.72 8.07
N SER A 87 2.51 10.49 9.07
CA SER A 87 3.13 9.94 10.28
C SER A 87 2.18 9.02 11.06
N ALA A 88 0.90 9.38 11.19
CA ALA A 88 -0.11 8.54 11.84
C ALA A 88 -0.30 7.20 11.09
N VAL A 89 -0.34 7.24 9.75
CA VAL A 89 -0.40 6.03 8.92
C VAL A 89 0.83 5.13 9.15
N VAL A 90 2.04 5.70 9.24
CA VAL A 90 3.25 4.90 9.56
C VAL A 90 3.10 4.18 10.91
N GLN A 91 2.57 4.86 11.93
CA GLN A 91 2.37 4.26 13.26
C GLN A 91 1.32 3.15 13.24
N GLU A 92 0.20 3.35 12.56
CA GLU A 92 -0.83 2.33 12.42
C GLU A 92 -0.33 1.10 11.65
N VAL A 93 0.39 1.31 10.55
CA VAL A 93 1.00 0.21 9.78
C VAL A 93 1.95 -0.57 10.68
N ARG A 94 2.84 0.10 11.45
CA ARG A 94 3.71 -0.59 12.41
C ARG A 94 2.92 -1.40 13.44
N ALA A 95 1.85 -0.85 14.01
CA ALA A 95 1.03 -1.54 15.00
C ALA A 95 0.40 -2.81 14.41
N LEU A 96 -0.07 -2.76 13.16
CA LEU A 96 -0.59 -3.94 12.44
C LEU A 96 0.49 -5.01 12.18
N THR A 97 1.77 -4.63 12.13
CA THR A 97 2.89 -5.57 11.94
C THR A 97 3.39 -6.22 13.23
N ALA A 98 3.01 -5.68 14.40
CA ALA A 98 3.54 -6.09 15.70
C ALA A 98 2.61 -7.05 16.48
N GLY A 99 1.41 -7.32 15.97
CA GLY A 99 0.46 -8.31 16.49
C GLY A 99 0.34 -9.52 15.57
#